data_AF-A0AAX2KSX7-F1
#
_entry.id   AF-A0AAX2KSX7-F1
#
_cell.length_a   1.000
_cell.length_b   1.000
_cell.length_c   1.000
_cell.angle_alpha   90.00
_cell.angle_beta   90.00
_cell.angle_gamma   90.00
#
_symmetry.space_group_name_H-M   'P 1'
#
loop_
_entity.id
_entity.type
_entity.pdbx_description
1 polymer ?
#
loop_
_entity_poly.entity_id
_entity_poly.type
_entity_poly.pdbx_seq_one_letter_code
_entity_poly.pdbx_strand_id
1 'polypeptide(L)'
;MVSFSAIMLFWYIFPVIVLFACNFLVSTFSLTERWKIKAPDLAIPFLFIGIHELSKDSYDESIMPYFVISILLLGVAVALFQAYYYGEILYRRYFKMFWRLTFLLTFVLYVLLILLNISHYLL
;
A
#
# COMPACT_ATOMS: atom_id res chain seq x y z
N MET A 1 20.20 -3.30 21.71
CA MET A 1 20.87 -3.37 20.40
C MET A 1 20.03 -4.31 19.55
N VAL A 2 19.25 -3.77 18.63
CA VAL A 2 18.38 -4.59 17.78
C VAL A 2 19.27 -5.39 16.83
N SER A 3 19.17 -6.71 16.86
CA SER A 3 19.98 -7.57 16.00
C SER A 3 19.48 -7.45 14.57
N PHE A 4 20.36 -7.03 13.65
CA PHE A 4 20.05 -6.98 12.24
C PHE A 4 19.78 -8.39 11.71
N SER A 5 18.50 -8.74 11.55
CA SER A 5 18.07 -10.02 11.00
C SER A 5 18.06 -9.97 9.47
N ALA A 6 18.60 -11.00 8.82
CA ALA A 6 18.62 -11.12 7.35
C ALA A 6 17.20 -11.05 6.73
N ILE A 7 16.16 -11.34 7.51
CA ILE A 7 14.76 -11.23 7.10
C ILE A 7 14.35 -9.78 6.77
N MET A 8 14.97 -8.77 7.38
CA MET A 8 14.63 -7.36 7.10
C MET A 8 15.06 -6.91 5.71
N LEU A 9 16.18 -7.43 5.21
CA LEU A 9 16.61 -7.17 3.83
C LEU A 9 15.57 -7.69 2.83
N PHE A 10 14.94 -8.83 3.13
CA PHE A 10 13.85 -9.35 2.31
C PHE A 10 12.65 -8.38 2.32
N TRP A 11 12.27 -7.86 3.49
CA TRP A 11 11.18 -6.89 3.59
C TRP A 11 11.45 -5.59 2.84
N TYR A 12 12.70 -5.13 2.73
CA TYR A 12 13.01 -3.92 1.95
C TYR A 12 12.78 -4.09 0.44
N ILE A 13 13.04 -5.29 -0.09
CA ILE A 13 12.89 -5.60 -1.52
C ILE A 13 11.45 -6.05 -1.85
N PHE A 14 10.70 -6.49 -0.84
CA PHE A 14 9.34 -7.01 -0.95
C PHE A 14 8.38 -6.13 -1.78
N PRO A 15 8.31 -4.78 -1.65
CA PRO A 15 7.40 -3.97 -2.45
C PRO A 15 7.68 -4.06 -3.95
N VAL A 16 8.96 -4.14 -4.33
CA VAL A 16 9.38 -4.26 -5.73
C VAL A 16 9.00 -5.63 -6.27
N ILE A 17 9.23 -6.69 -5.48
CA ILE A 17 8.84 -8.06 -5.84
C ILE A 17 7.33 -8.17 -6.01
N VAL A 18 6.55 -7.62 -5.08
CA VAL A 18 5.08 -7.63 -5.13
C VAL A 18 4.58 -6.90 -6.37
N LEU A 19 5.14 -5.74 -6.70
CA LEU A 19 4.76 -5.01 -7.90
C LEU A 19 5.07 -5.80 -9.19
N PHE A 20 6.22 -6.47 -9.24
CA PHE A 20 6.61 -7.28 -10.38
C PHE A 20 5.72 -8.54 -10.50
N ALA A 21 5.47 -9.23 -9.40
CA ALA A 21 4.59 -10.39 -9.33
C ALA A 21 3.14 -10.03 -9.70
N CYS A 22 2.62 -8.89 -9.21
CA CYS A 22 1.29 -8.42 -9.59
C CYS A 22 1.21 -8.03 -11.06
N ASN A 23 2.25 -7.41 -11.63
CA ASN A 23 2.32 -7.14 -13.08
C ASN A 23 2.34 -8.44 -13.89
N PHE A 24 3.12 -9.43 -13.46
CA PHE A 24 3.16 -10.75 -14.09
C PHE A 24 1.78 -11.41 -14.06
N LEU A 25 1.15 -11.53 -12.88
CA LEU A 25 -0.19 -12.11 -12.73
C LEU A 25 -1.24 -11.39 -13.60
N VAL A 26 -1.24 -10.06 -13.59
CA VAL A 26 -2.19 -9.28 -14.39
C VAL A 26 -1.98 -9.50 -15.89
N SER A 27 -0.74 -9.66 -16.33
CA SER A 27 -0.41 -9.98 -17.73
C SER A 27 -0.77 -11.42 -18.11
N THR A 28 -0.45 -12.41 -17.27
CA THR A 28 -0.69 -13.85 -17.50
C THR A 28 -2.18 -14.16 -17.61
N PHE A 29 -2.99 -13.55 -16.75
CA PHE A 29 -4.43 -13.80 -16.71
C PHE A 29 -5.26 -12.77 -17.52
N SER A 30 -4.59 -11.88 -18.26
CA SER A 30 -5.22 -10.80 -19.05
C SER A 30 -6.28 -9.97 -18.27
N LEU A 31 -6.07 -9.79 -16.96
CA LEU A 31 -6.99 -9.08 -16.06
C LEU A 31 -7.19 -7.61 -16.47
N THR A 32 -6.17 -7.00 -17.08
CA THR A 32 -6.25 -5.63 -17.60
C THR A 32 -7.30 -5.51 -18.71
N GLU A 33 -7.42 -6.55 -19.54
CA GLU A 33 -8.27 -6.54 -20.74
C GLU A 33 -9.73 -6.86 -20.37
N ARG A 34 -9.94 -7.86 -19.50
CA ARG A 34 -11.29 -8.29 -19.10
C ARG A 34 -11.92 -7.44 -17.99
N TRP A 35 -11.15 -7.02 -16.98
CA TRP A 35 -11.69 -6.38 -15.78
C TRP A 35 -11.16 -4.96 -15.55
N LYS A 36 -10.24 -4.47 -16.39
CA LYS A 36 -9.57 -3.16 -16.27
C LYS A 36 -8.87 -2.93 -14.92
N ILE A 37 -8.52 -4.03 -14.24
CA ILE A 37 -7.76 -4.03 -12.98
C ILE A 37 -6.28 -3.90 -13.31
N LYS A 38 -5.58 -2.99 -12.64
CA LYS A 38 -4.14 -2.80 -12.85
C LYS A 38 -3.34 -3.50 -11.74
N ALA A 39 -2.08 -3.83 -12.02
CA ALA A 39 -1.18 -4.43 -11.04
C ALA A 39 -1.07 -3.68 -9.69
N PRO A 40 -1.04 -2.33 -9.65
CA PRO A 40 -1.03 -1.61 -8.38
C PRO A 40 -2.28 -1.87 -7.53
N ASP A 41 -3.43 -2.10 -8.17
CA ASP A 41 -4.70 -2.34 -7.47
C ASP A 41 -4.67 -3.71 -6.76
N LEU A 42 -3.97 -4.69 -7.34
CA LEU A 42 -3.80 -6.02 -6.76
C LEU A 42 -2.68 -6.06 -5.70
N ALA A 43 -1.69 -5.17 -5.79
CA ALA A 43 -0.56 -5.12 -4.89
C ALA A 43 -0.93 -4.68 -3.46
N ILE A 44 -2.00 -3.90 -3.29
CA ILE A 44 -2.44 -3.34 -2.00
C ILE A 44 -2.55 -4.42 -0.89
N PRO A 45 -3.33 -5.50 -1.03
CA PRO A 45 -3.46 -6.53 0.01
C PRO A 45 -2.13 -7.23 0.33
N PHE A 46 -1.23 -7.39 -0.63
CA PHE A 46 0.09 -7.96 -0.39
C PHE A 46 1.00 -7.00 0.37
N LEU A 47 0.99 -5.71 0.01
CA LEU A 47 1.73 -4.67 0.71
C LEU A 47 1.26 -4.48 2.16
N PHE A 48 -0.03 -4.69 2.43
CA PHE A 48 -0.61 -4.71 3.78
C PHE A 48 0.07 -5.73 4.68
N ILE A 49 0.29 -6.95 4.18
CA ILE A 49 0.99 -8.01 4.92
C ILE A 49 2.42 -7.55 5.21
N GLY A 50 3.12 -7.00 4.20
CA GLY A 50 4.48 -6.51 4.39
C GLY A 50 4.58 -5.37 5.40
N ILE A 51 3.59 -4.46 5.49
CA ILE A 51 3.53 -3.40 6.52
C ILE A 51 3.34 -4.00 7.91
N HIS A 52 2.45 -4.99 8.04
CA HIS A 52 2.19 -5.64 9.32
C HIS A 52 3.45 -6.33 9.88
N GLU A 53 4.11 -7.15 9.06
CA GLU A 53 5.32 -7.86 9.47
C GLU A 53 6.50 -6.90 9.71
N LEU A 54 6.73 -5.95 8.80
CA LEU A 54 7.83 -4.97 8.95
C LEU A 54 7.67 -4.12 10.22
N SER A 55 6.45 -3.67 10.52
CA SER A 55 6.19 -2.86 11.72
C SER A 55 6.41 -3.65 13.01
N LYS A 56 5.93 -4.90 13.05
CA LYS A 56 6.08 -5.79 14.20
C LYS A 56 7.55 -6.15 14.46
N ASP A 57 8.31 -6.46 13.40
CA ASP A 57 9.74 -6.77 13.52
C ASP A 57 10.59 -5.55 13.93
N SER A 58 10.15 -4.34 13.56
CA SER A 58 10.94 -3.11 13.76
C SER A 58 10.63 -2.37 15.07
N TYR A 59 9.37 -2.39 15.51
CA TYR A 59 8.87 -1.53 16.59
C TYR A 59 8.06 -2.30 17.65
N ASP A 60 8.03 -3.64 17.61
CA ASP A 60 7.22 -4.55 18.44
C ASP A 60 5.69 -4.33 18.40
N GLU A 61 5.24 -3.26 17.73
CA GLU A 61 3.86 -2.84 17.61
C GLU A 61 3.43 -2.78 16.14
N SER A 62 2.18 -3.18 15.87
CA SER A 62 1.66 -3.14 14.51
C SER A 62 1.08 -1.77 14.18
N ILE A 63 1.59 -1.13 13.13
CA ILE A 63 1.05 0.15 12.63
C ILE A 63 -0.24 -0.01 11.81
N MET A 64 -0.65 -1.26 11.57
CA MET A 64 -1.80 -1.63 10.74
C MET A 64 -3.12 -0.93 11.15
N PRO A 65 -3.49 -0.80 12.43
CA PRO A 65 -4.73 -0.14 12.82
C PRO A 65 -4.76 1.34 12.41
N TYR A 66 -3.64 2.06 12.61
CA TYR A 66 -3.49 3.45 12.19
C TYR A 66 -3.57 3.60 10.67
N PHE A 67 -3.04 2.60 9.96
CA PHE A 67 -3.09 2.56 8.52
C PHE A 67 -4.52 2.39 7.99
N VAL A 68 -5.32 1.50 8.60
CA VAL A 68 -6.74 1.33 8.26
C VAL A 68 -7.53 2.63 8.48
N ILE A 69 -7.30 3.31 9.61
CA ILE A 69 -7.92 4.62 9.88
C ILE A 69 -7.54 5.64 8.79
N SER A 70 -6.28 5.66 8.37
CA SER A 70 -5.80 6.56 7.32
C SER A 70 -6.50 6.30 5.97
N ILE A 71 -6.77 5.03 5.64
CA ILE A 71 -7.50 4.65 4.42
C ILE A 71 -8.97 5.06 4.50
N LEU A 72 -9.61 4.92 5.66
CA LEU A 72 -10.99 5.37 5.86
C LEU A 72 -11.09 6.90 5.71
N LEU A 73 -10.17 7.64 6.31
CA LEU A 73 -10.08 9.10 6.15
C LEU A 73 -9.85 9.49 4.69
N LEU A 74 -8.97 8.78 3.98
CA LEU A 74 -8.75 8.98 2.56
C LEU A 74 -10.02 8.72 1.73
N GLY A 75 -10.82 7.70 2.08
CA GLY A 75 -12.13 7.46 1.47
C GLY A 75 -13.08 8.64 1.62
N VAL A 76 -13.18 9.18 2.84
CA VAL A 76 -13.99 10.38 3.11
C VAL A 76 -13.48 11.58 2.31
N ALA A 77 -12.17 11.82 2.29
CA ALA A 77 -11.55 12.92 1.54
C ALA A 77 -11.83 12.83 0.03
N VAL A 78 -11.73 11.62 -0.54
CA VAL A 78 -12.03 11.36 -1.96
C VAL A 78 -13.51 11.59 -2.25
N ALA A 79 -14.41 11.19 -1.35
CA ALA A 79 -15.85 11.36 -1.51
C ALA A 79 -16.22 12.85 -1.49
N LEU A 80 -15.68 13.61 -0.53
CA LEU A 80 -15.86 15.05 -0.43
C LEU A 80 -15.30 15.78 -1.65
N PHE A 81 -14.10 15.42 -2.09
CA PHE A 81 -13.50 15.97 -3.31
C PHE A 81 -14.41 15.73 -4.52
N GLN A 82 -14.93 14.52 -4.68
CA GLN A 82 -15.78 14.21 -5.82
C GLN A 82 -17.12 14.95 -5.77
N ALA A 83 -17.75 15.04 -4.61
CA ALA A 83 -18.98 15.80 -4.41
C ALA A 83 -18.77 17.30 -4.69
N TYR A 84 -17.65 17.87 -4.24
CA TYR A 84 -17.33 19.29 -4.45
C TYR A 84 -17.08 19.64 -5.92
N TYR A 85 -16.28 18.84 -6.64
CA TYR A 85 -15.88 19.17 -8.01
C TYR A 85 -16.90 18.74 -9.08
N TYR A 86 -17.61 17.62 -8.87
CA TYR A 86 -18.48 17.04 -9.89
C TYR A 86 -19.98 17.20 -9.56
N GLY A 87 -20.34 17.65 -8.36
CA GLY A 87 -21.73 17.78 -7.92
C GLY A 87 -22.46 16.45 -7.70
N GLU A 88 -21.90 15.33 -8.16
CA GLU A 88 -22.43 13.98 -8.01
C GLU A 88 -21.32 12.96 -7.72
N ILE A 89 -21.65 11.94 -6.94
CA ILE A 89 -20.73 10.85 -6.62
C ILE A 89 -20.93 9.71 -7.62
N LEU A 90 -20.18 9.76 -8.73
CA LEU A 90 -20.06 8.63 -9.64
C LEU A 90 -19.23 7.50 -9.00
N TYR A 91 -19.90 6.48 -8.46
CA TYR A 91 -19.31 5.33 -7.75
C TYR A 91 -18.15 4.67 -8.50
N ARG A 92 -18.26 4.50 -9.82
CA ARG A 92 -17.20 3.89 -10.64
C ARG A 92 -15.91 4.71 -10.66
N ARG A 93 -16.04 6.04 -10.72
CA ARG A 93 -14.90 6.97 -10.71
C ARG A 93 -14.33 7.08 -9.29
N TYR A 94 -15.21 7.15 -8.30
CA TYR A 94 -14.85 7.15 -6.88
C TYR A 94 -13.98 5.95 -6.53
N PHE A 95 -14.47 4.73 -6.78
CA PHE A 95 -13.76 3.51 -6.40
C PHE A 95 -12.40 3.40 -7.10
N LYS A 96 -12.32 3.76 -8.39
CA LYS A 96 -11.05 3.76 -9.12
C LYS A 96 -10.06 4.79 -8.56
N MET A 97 -10.52 5.97 -8.14
CA MET A 97 -9.66 7.00 -7.56
C MET A 97 -9.22 6.63 -6.15
N PHE A 98 -10.17 6.20 -5.31
CA PHE A 98 -9.94 5.70 -3.96
C PHE A 98 -8.88 4.60 -3.96
N TRP A 99 -9.06 3.55 -4.79
CA TRP A 99 -8.16 2.41 -4.80
C TRP A 99 -6.73 2.79 -5.23
N ARG A 100 -6.59 3.70 -6.20
CA ARG A 100 -5.27 4.21 -6.63
C ARG A 100 -4.57 5.05 -5.57
N LEU A 101 -5.33 5.88 -4.86
CA LEU A 101 -4.78 6.71 -3.79
C LEU A 101 -4.42 5.85 -2.57
N THR A 102 -5.21 4.81 -2.27
CA THR A 102 -4.86 3.81 -1.26
C THR A 102 -3.56 3.10 -1.61
N PHE A 103 -3.37 2.69 -2.87
CA PHE A 103 -2.08 2.13 -3.31
C PHE A 103 -0.92 3.11 -3.08
N LEU A 104 -1.09 4.37 -3.49
CA LEU A 104 -0.05 5.39 -3.31
C LEU A 104 0.29 5.61 -1.84
N LEU A 105 -0.73 5.73 -0.99
CA LEU A 105 -0.59 5.87 0.46
C LEU A 105 0.11 4.65 1.08
N THR A 106 -0.24 3.44 0.64
CA THR A 106 0.41 2.18 1.07
C THR A 106 1.89 2.18 0.70
N PHE A 107 2.20 2.54 -0.54
CA PHE A 107 3.57 2.54 -1.05
C PHE A 107 4.44 3.58 -0.34
N VAL A 108 3.93 4.81 -0.17
CA VAL A 108 4.63 5.88 0.55
C VAL A 108 4.88 5.48 2.00
N LEU A 109 3.87 4.94 2.70
CA LEU A 109 4.02 4.49 4.08
C LEU A 109 5.05 3.36 4.21
N TYR A 110 5.07 2.42 3.26
CA TYR A 110 6.07 1.35 3.23
C TYR A 110 7.49 1.91 3.11
N VAL A 111 7.71 2.83 2.16
CA VAL A 111 9.02 3.47 1.95
C VAL A 111 9.43 4.27 3.19
N LEU A 112 8.51 5.00 3.82
CA LEU A 112 8.78 5.72 5.07
C LEU A 112 9.17 4.78 6.20
N LEU A 113 8.49 3.64 6.36
CA LEU A 113 8.84 2.63 7.36
C LEU A 113 10.25 2.08 7.16
N ILE A 114 10.64 1.78 5.91
CA ILE A 114 12.01 1.37 5.59
C ILE A 114 13.02 2.46 6.01
N LEU A 115 12.78 3.70 5.62
CA LEU A 115 13.69 4.81 5.94
C LEU A 115 13.81 5.04 7.45
N LEU A 116 12.70 5.02 8.18
CA LEU A 116 12.69 5.14 9.64
C LEU A 116 13.46 3.99 10.29
N ASN A 117 13.23 2.75 9.81
CA ASN A 117 13.94 1.59 10.33
C ASN A 117 15.45 1.69 10.09
N ILE A 118 15.89 2.06 8.88
CA ILE A 118 17.31 2.30 8.58
C ILE A 118 17.89 3.39 9.49
N SER A 119 17.16 4.49 9.71
CA SER A 119 17.63 5.58 10.59
C SER A 119 17.77 5.13 12.04
N HIS A 120 16.86 4.26 12.53
CA HIS A 120 16.92 3.69 13.87
C HIS A 120 18.09 2.73 14.07
N TYR A 121 18.60 2.09 13.00
CA TYR A 121 19.82 1.28 13.07
C TYR A 121 21.11 2.09 13.00
N LEU A 122 21.07 3.29 12.40
CA LEU A 122 22.24 4.16 12.23
C LEU A 122 22.49 5.08 13.43
N LEU A 123 21.44 5.45 14.18
CA LEU A 123 21.48 6.27 15.40
C LEU A 123 21.61 5.41 16.66
#